data_AF-J5X097-F1
#
_entry.id   AF-J5X097-F1
#
_cell.length_a   1.000
_cell.length_b   1.000
_cell.length_c   1.000
_cell.angle_alpha   90.00
_cell.angle_beta   90.00
_cell.angle_gamma   90.00
#
_symmetry.space_group_name_H-M   'P 1'
#
loop_
_entity.id
_entity.type
_entity.pdbx_description
1 polymer ?
#
loop_
_entity_poly.entity_id
_entity_poly.type
_entity_poly.pdbx_seq_one_letter_code
_entity_poly.pdbx_strand_id
1 'polypeptide(L)'
;MAAGKSNTAAGRAVAGSHLWMQHLVEVGRFPTLARMFAALLGEEVEWIAPLPQNNFKEYKLNQDEAMAKLFPHADKASLFDFWPSNQPQWDGIAIGRDSGALYLVEAKAHRKEAEGQKLGATAQESIDKIKDTLRKWHDAHFPQGDFSLWTDGHYQLANRLVFLYEMRTRCVPHHFPDVHLVLLNIAGDPTMEAHRAEYHGYKTTQEGWKDYYSDVFQKMLGTPQIPHGTRLLQLDVELMARYQKLKDMVTKRRREFAALMDFIEQQTAYLTAPASTRYHLCKECGLLEHSVNVAETMLKMRATIAPELSEESCVIVALLHDLGKAGSPGKPQYLKNEEAGARFPYRWNRELIYLSVPVRSLSLILPHFPLTEEEIQAIVYHDGQYVPENHAVAAREEKLTLLLQYADNWSGFVTEKA
;
A
#
# COMPACT_ATOMS: atom_id res chain seq x y z
N MET A 1 -23.40 -25.69 -3.32
CA MET A 1 -22.41 -24.61 -3.46
C MET A 1 -21.88 -24.30 -2.07
N ALA A 2 -20.63 -24.65 -1.78
CA ALA A 2 -20.03 -24.37 -0.49
C ALA A 2 -19.84 -22.85 -0.38
N ALA A 3 -20.52 -22.22 0.58
CA ALA A 3 -20.19 -20.87 1.00
C ALA A 3 -18.71 -20.86 1.41
N GLY A 4 -17.91 -20.01 0.79
CA GLY A 4 -16.52 -19.81 1.21
C GLY A 4 -16.51 -19.51 2.71
N LYS A 5 -15.65 -20.21 3.46
CA LYS A 5 -15.43 -19.88 4.87
C LYS A 5 -14.91 -18.44 4.92
N SER A 6 -15.77 -17.53 5.32
CA SER A 6 -15.36 -16.24 5.86
C SER A 6 -14.60 -16.52 7.16
N ASN A 7 -13.41 -15.94 7.34
CA ASN A 7 -12.61 -16.01 8.57
C ASN A 7 -13.26 -15.19 9.71
N THR A 8 -14.57 -15.36 9.94
CA THR A 8 -15.32 -14.72 11.04
C THR A 8 -15.00 -15.30 12.42
N ALA A 9 -14.05 -16.24 12.53
CA ALA A 9 -13.64 -16.80 13.81
C ALA A 9 -12.47 -15.98 14.38
N ALA A 10 -12.66 -15.44 15.59
CA ALA A 10 -11.58 -14.81 16.34
C ALA A 10 -10.38 -15.75 16.43
N GLY A 11 -9.17 -15.24 16.17
CA GLY A 11 -7.99 -16.07 16.08
C GLY A 11 -6.97 -15.55 15.09
N ARG A 12 -5.77 -16.13 15.14
CA ARG A 12 -4.76 -15.90 14.12
C ARG A 12 -5.21 -16.52 12.80
N ALA A 13 -5.37 -15.70 11.77
CA ALA A 13 -5.69 -16.18 10.44
C ALA A 13 -4.47 -16.87 9.81
N VAL A 14 -4.72 -17.69 8.78
CA VAL A 14 -3.68 -18.44 8.06
C VAL A 14 -3.52 -17.98 6.60
N ALA A 15 -4.48 -17.22 6.07
CA ALA A 15 -4.49 -16.74 4.70
C ALA A 15 -5.40 -15.51 4.54
N GLY A 16 -5.24 -14.80 3.43
CA GLY A 16 -6.15 -13.75 2.95
C GLY A 16 -6.04 -12.44 3.71
N SER A 17 -6.99 -11.53 3.45
CA SER A 17 -6.95 -10.17 3.98
C SER A 17 -6.89 -10.12 5.51
N HIS A 18 -7.55 -11.05 6.20
CA HIS A 18 -7.51 -11.16 7.65
C HIS A 18 -6.08 -11.41 8.16
N LEU A 19 -5.30 -12.30 7.53
CA LEU A 19 -3.90 -12.53 7.93
C LEU A 19 -3.07 -11.26 7.79
N TRP A 20 -3.20 -10.57 6.65
CA TRP A 20 -2.42 -9.37 6.37
C TRP A 20 -2.82 -8.18 7.24
N MET A 21 -4.10 -8.06 7.59
CA MET A 21 -4.56 -7.10 8.61
C MET A 21 -3.91 -7.38 9.96
N GLN A 22 -3.82 -8.64 10.39
CA GLN A 22 -3.15 -8.99 11.64
C GLN A 22 -1.65 -8.64 11.61
N HIS A 23 -0.98 -8.83 10.46
CA HIS A 23 0.41 -8.43 10.27
C HIS A 23 0.62 -6.91 10.28
N LEU A 24 -0.33 -6.13 9.76
CA LEU A 24 -0.31 -4.67 9.83
C LEU A 24 -0.44 -4.15 11.26
N VAL A 25 -1.27 -4.81 12.07
CA VAL A 25 -1.46 -4.47 13.48
C VAL A 25 -0.26 -4.88 14.33
N GLU A 26 0.33 -6.05 14.05
CA GLU A 26 1.53 -6.56 14.74
C GLU A 26 2.82 -5.91 14.20
N VAL A 27 2.92 -4.58 14.27
CA VAL A 27 4.02 -3.78 13.69
C VAL A 27 5.41 -4.31 14.07
N GLY A 28 5.60 -4.73 15.33
CA GLY A 28 6.90 -5.27 15.79
C GLY A 28 7.34 -6.55 15.08
N ARG A 29 6.41 -7.28 14.45
CA ARG A 29 6.69 -8.51 13.70
C ARG A 29 6.91 -8.25 12.21
N PHE A 30 6.20 -7.28 11.63
CA PHE A 30 6.28 -6.94 10.21
C PHE A 30 6.41 -5.42 9.99
N PRO A 31 7.52 -4.80 10.44
CA PRO A 31 7.66 -3.35 10.44
C PRO A 31 7.61 -2.75 9.02
N THR A 32 8.20 -3.43 8.04
CA THR A 32 8.21 -3.00 6.63
C THR A 32 6.80 -2.91 6.05
N LEU A 33 5.91 -3.85 6.40
CA LEU A 33 4.53 -3.85 5.92
C LEU A 33 3.73 -2.68 6.50
N ALA A 34 3.86 -2.45 7.81
CA ALA A 34 3.22 -1.33 8.49
C ALA A 34 3.71 0.03 7.98
N ARG A 35 5.02 0.18 7.72
CA ARG A 35 5.60 1.38 7.11
C ARG A 35 5.06 1.64 5.72
N MET A 36 4.96 0.60 4.89
CA MET A 36 4.36 0.74 3.57
C MET A 36 2.90 1.18 3.66
N PHE A 37 2.11 0.59 4.56
CA PHE A 37 0.73 1.03 4.78
C PHE A 37 0.64 2.50 5.20
N ALA A 38 1.45 2.92 6.17
CA ALA A 38 1.49 4.32 6.62
C ALA A 38 1.92 5.27 5.49
N ALA A 39 2.92 4.90 4.69
CA ALA A 39 3.38 5.70 3.56
C ALA A 39 2.31 5.84 2.46
N LEU A 40 1.53 4.78 2.20
CA LEU A 40 0.41 4.80 1.26
C LEU A 40 -0.78 5.58 1.80
N LEU A 41 -1.04 5.50 3.11
CA LEU A 41 -2.12 6.25 3.77
C LEU A 41 -1.80 7.74 3.86
N GLY A 42 -0.52 8.07 4.06
CA GLY A 42 -0.01 9.43 4.27
C GLY A 42 0.21 9.80 5.73
N GLU A 43 -0.05 8.89 6.68
CA GLU A 43 0.23 9.07 8.10
C GLU A 43 0.32 7.71 8.83
N GLU A 44 0.90 7.72 10.02
CA GLU A 44 0.82 6.57 10.94
C GLU A 44 -0.54 6.51 11.64
N VAL A 45 -0.93 5.30 12.06
CA VAL A 45 -2.20 5.07 12.75
C VAL A 45 -2.03 4.34 14.07
N GLU A 46 -2.98 4.56 14.98
CA GLU A 46 -3.22 3.74 16.15
C GLU A 46 -4.39 2.78 15.88
N TRP A 47 -4.11 1.48 15.89
CA TRP A 47 -5.15 0.46 15.68
C TRP A 47 -6.05 0.32 16.91
N ILE A 48 -7.36 0.45 16.68
CA ILE A 48 -8.41 0.15 17.65
C ILE A 48 -8.80 -1.33 17.59
N ALA A 49 -8.82 -1.88 16.37
CA ALA A 49 -9.10 -3.28 16.08
C ALA A 49 -8.65 -3.67 14.66
N PRO A 50 -8.40 -4.96 14.38
CA PRO A 50 -8.24 -6.04 15.36
C PRO A 50 -6.96 -5.85 16.20
N LEU A 51 -6.83 -6.50 17.35
CA LEU A 51 -5.64 -6.37 18.22
C LEU A 51 -5.16 -7.74 18.75
N PRO A 52 -3.86 -7.99 18.94
CA PRO A 52 -3.38 -9.28 19.46
C PRO A 52 -3.99 -9.63 20.82
N GLN A 53 -4.14 -8.66 21.71
CA GLN A 53 -4.66 -8.84 23.07
C GLN A 53 -6.14 -9.25 23.13
N ASN A 54 -6.92 -9.02 22.06
CA ASN A 54 -8.32 -9.45 21.98
C ASN A 54 -8.52 -10.61 21.00
N ASN A 55 -7.44 -11.35 20.71
CA ASN A 55 -7.43 -12.45 19.74
C ASN A 55 -7.89 -12.01 18.34
N PHE A 56 -7.46 -10.81 17.93
CA PHE A 56 -7.78 -10.19 16.65
C PHE A 56 -9.28 -10.06 16.38
N LYS A 57 -10.05 -9.73 17.41
CA LYS A 57 -11.49 -9.47 17.26
C LYS A 57 -11.71 -8.21 16.43
N GLU A 58 -12.42 -8.39 15.33
CA GLU A 58 -12.99 -7.34 14.48
C GLU A 58 -14.33 -6.87 15.06
N TYR A 59 -14.70 -5.61 14.79
CA TYR A 59 -15.88 -5.03 15.40
C TYR A 59 -16.84 -4.39 14.40
N LYS A 60 -18.11 -4.38 14.82
CA LYS A 60 -19.12 -3.43 14.35
C LYS A 60 -19.04 -2.19 15.21
N LEU A 61 -19.31 -1.01 14.65
CA LEU A 61 -19.16 0.25 15.39
C LEU A 61 -20.09 0.34 16.61
N ASN A 62 -21.25 -0.31 16.55
CA ASN A 62 -22.22 -0.35 17.64
C ASN A 62 -21.95 -1.42 18.71
N GLN A 63 -20.87 -2.20 18.62
CA GLN A 63 -20.50 -3.14 19.70
C GLN A 63 -19.92 -2.38 20.90
N ASP A 64 -20.16 -2.88 22.11
CA ASP A 64 -19.88 -2.15 23.34
C ASP A 64 -18.39 -1.79 23.47
N GLU A 65 -17.48 -2.68 23.03
CA GLU A 65 -16.04 -2.40 23.06
C GLU A 65 -15.62 -1.31 22.06
N ALA A 66 -16.24 -1.27 20.88
CA ALA A 66 -15.99 -0.22 19.88
C ALA A 66 -16.59 1.11 20.35
N MET A 67 -17.82 1.10 20.87
CA MET A 67 -18.49 2.26 21.46
C MET A 67 -17.66 2.89 22.58
N ALA A 68 -17.18 2.07 23.53
CA ALA A 68 -16.41 2.56 24.66
C ALA A 68 -15.11 3.28 24.25
N LYS A 69 -14.48 2.87 23.15
CA LYS A 69 -13.24 3.48 22.66
C LYS A 69 -13.48 4.67 21.72
N LEU A 70 -14.44 4.55 20.80
CA LEU A 70 -14.63 5.51 19.70
C LEU A 70 -15.66 6.59 20.02
N PHE A 71 -16.67 6.27 20.81
CA PHE A 71 -17.82 7.13 21.07
C PHE A 71 -18.14 7.16 22.58
N PRO A 72 -17.17 7.55 23.44
CA PRO A 72 -17.41 7.60 24.87
C PRO A 72 -18.59 8.54 25.13
N HIS A 73 -19.59 8.04 25.86
CA HIS A 73 -20.82 8.77 26.24
C HIS A 73 -21.82 9.05 25.12
N ALA A 74 -21.61 8.56 23.89
CA ALA A 74 -22.61 8.70 22.83
C ALA A 74 -23.81 7.78 23.06
N ASP A 75 -25.02 8.25 22.73
CA ASP A 75 -26.19 7.39 22.66
C ASP A 75 -26.13 6.51 21.40
N LYS A 76 -25.92 5.20 21.60
CA LYS A 76 -25.88 4.18 20.55
C LYS A 76 -27.14 4.18 19.69
N ALA A 77 -28.31 4.42 20.29
CA ALA A 77 -29.58 4.38 19.56
C ALA A 77 -29.66 5.53 18.55
N SER A 78 -29.41 6.76 19.00
CA SER A 78 -29.38 7.94 18.13
C SER A 78 -28.25 7.92 17.10
N LEU A 79 -27.05 7.44 17.48
CA LEU A 79 -25.90 7.46 16.57
C LEU A 79 -26.10 6.54 15.36
N PHE A 80 -26.78 5.40 15.54
CA PHE A 80 -26.90 4.36 14.53
C PHE A 80 -28.35 4.06 14.11
N ASP A 81 -29.27 4.98 14.36
CA ASP A 81 -30.68 4.86 13.97
C ASP A 81 -30.91 4.72 12.46
N PHE A 82 -29.90 4.97 11.61
CA PHE A 82 -29.96 4.81 10.16
C PHE A 82 -29.79 3.37 9.68
N TRP A 83 -29.32 2.44 10.51
CA TRP A 83 -29.07 1.06 10.10
C TRP A 83 -29.74 0.05 11.05
N PRO A 84 -30.00 -1.19 10.61
CA PRO A 84 -30.33 -2.28 11.54
C PRO A 84 -29.20 -2.54 12.53
N SER A 85 -29.52 -3.20 13.65
CA SER A 85 -28.55 -3.53 14.70
C SER A 85 -27.38 -4.37 14.17
N ASN A 86 -27.62 -5.19 13.15
CA ASN A 86 -26.58 -5.94 12.45
C ASN A 86 -25.85 -5.05 11.41
N GLN A 87 -24.90 -4.27 11.91
CA GLN A 87 -24.04 -3.41 11.09
C GLN A 87 -22.95 -4.17 10.34
N PRO A 88 -22.27 -3.53 9.36
CA PRO A 88 -21.04 -4.04 8.79
C PRO A 88 -19.97 -4.23 9.87
N GLN A 89 -19.26 -5.34 9.76
CA GLN A 89 -18.06 -5.64 10.57
C GLN A 89 -16.84 -5.14 9.80
N TRP A 90 -15.95 -4.42 10.49
CA TRP A 90 -14.77 -3.80 9.86
C TRP A 90 -13.54 -4.67 10.05
N ASP A 91 -12.80 -4.89 8.96
CA ASP A 91 -11.54 -5.65 8.97
C ASP A 91 -10.44 -4.92 9.72
N GLY A 92 -10.55 -3.58 9.80
CA GLY A 92 -9.72 -2.73 10.64
C GLY A 92 -10.41 -1.43 11.03
N ILE A 93 -10.09 -0.94 12.22
CA ILE A 93 -10.49 0.38 12.72
C ILE A 93 -9.25 1.03 13.33
N ALA A 94 -8.93 2.24 12.90
CA ALA A 94 -7.76 2.96 13.38
C ALA A 94 -8.01 4.46 13.52
N ILE A 95 -7.17 5.13 14.30
CA ILE A 95 -7.15 6.60 14.45
C ILE A 95 -5.82 7.11 13.89
N GLY A 96 -5.86 8.14 13.04
CA GLY A 96 -4.67 8.83 12.54
C GLY A 96 -3.88 9.47 13.68
N ARG A 97 -2.57 9.21 13.76
CA ARG A 97 -1.72 9.76 14.84
C ARG A 97 -1.57 11.27 14.74
N ASP A 98 -1.55 11.79 13.52
CA ASP A 98 -1.35 13.22 13.28
C ASP A 98 -2.70 13.92 13.06
N SER A 99 -3.60 13.29 12.30
CA SER A 99 -4.89 13.90 11.95
C SER A 99 -5.99 13.74 12.99
N GLY A 100 -5.89 12.71 13.86
CA GLY A 100 -6.98 12.27 14.72
C GLY A 100 -8.19 11.70 13.96
N ALA A 101 -8.09 11.51 12.64
CA ALA A 101 -9.19 11.04 11.81
C ALA A 101 -9.51 9.56 12.08
N LEU A 102 -10.78 9.20 11.97
CA LEU A 102 -11.22 7.81 12.05
C LEU A 102 -11.04 7.13 10.70
N TYR A 103 -10.28 6.03 10.68
CA TYR A 103 -10.10 5.16 9.52
C TYR A 103 -10.87 3.86 9.70
N LEU A 104 -11.81 3.61 8.79
CA LEU A 104 -12.58 2.37 8.72
C LEU A 104 -12.07 1.55 7.53
N VAL A 105 -11.51 0.37 7.79
CA VAL A 105 -10.80 -0.44 6.79
C VAL A 105 -11.67 -1.61 6.32
N GLU A 106 -11.81 -1.74 5.01
CA GLU A 106 -12.31 -2.93 4.32
C GLU A 106 -11.14 -3.51 3.50
N ALA A 107 -10.73 -4.73 3.84
CA ALA A 107 -9.57 -5.39 3.28
C ALA A 107 -9.96 -6.58 2.40
N LYS A 108 -9.40 -6.65 1.19
CA LYS A 108 -9.63 -7.75 0.23
C LYS A 108 -8.31 -8.33 -0.25
N ALA A 109 -8.23 -9.66 -0.33
CA ALA A 109 -7.05 -10.35 -0.87
C ALA A 109 -7.30 -11.00 -2.24
N HIS A 110 -8.56 -11.14 -2.64
CA HIS A 110 -8.89 -11.59 -3.99
C HIS A 110 -10.23 -11.08 -4.50
N ARG A 111 -10.36 -10.95 -5.83
CA ARG A 111 -11.56 -10.36 -6.48
C ARG A 111 -12.88 -11.03 -6.09
N LYS A 112 -12.92 -12.36 -5.96
CA LYS A 112 -14.16 -13.07 -5.57
C LYS A 112 -14.71 -12.69 -4.19
N GLU A 113 -13.90 -12.14 -3.29
CA GLU A 113 -14.41 -11.60 -2.02
C GLU A 113 -15.23 -10.32 -2.23
N ALA A 114 -14.97 -9.58 -3.30
CA ALA A 114 -15.56 -8.27 -3.58
C ALA A 114 -16.68 -8.31 -4.64
N GLU A 115 -16.80 -9.41 -5.38
CA GLU A 115 -17.78 -9.60 -6.46
C GLU A 115 -19.02 -10.39 -6.01
N GLY A 116 -20.18 -10.07 -6.59
CA GLY A 116 -21.41 -10.85 -6.42
C GLY A 116 -22.04 -10.79 -5.03
N GLN A 117 -21.64 -9.81 -4.20
CA GLN A 117 -22.16 -9.62 -2.85
C GLN A 117 -23.59 -9.07 -2.89
N LYS A 118 -24.49 -9.72 -2.14
CA LYS A 118 -25.91 -9.36 -2.10
C LYS A 118 -26.33 -8.92 -0.70
N LEU A 119 -27.40 -8.13 -0.64
CA LEU A 119 -28.10 -7.83 0.60
C LEU A 119 -28.64 -9.14 1.21
N GLY A 120 -28.11 -9.50 2.38
CA GLY A 120 -28.45 -10.76 3.07
C GLY A 120 -29.52 -10.63 4.16
N ALA A 121 -30.11 -9.44 4.37
CA ALA A 121 -31.15 -9.26 5.39
C ALA A 121 -32.45 -9.98 4.97
N THR A 122 -33.12 -10.60 5.93
CA THR A 122 -34.33 -11.39 5.70
C THR A 122 -35.61 -10.75 6.26
N ALA A 123 -35.49 -9.89 7.27
CA ALA A 123 -36.63 -9.18 7.86
C ALA A 123 -36.99 -7.94 7.02
N GLN A 124 -38.27 -7.80 6.65
CA GLN A 124 -38.74 -6.74 5.76
C GLN A 124 -38.38 -5.33 6.26
N GLU A 125 -38.61 -5.04 7.55
CA GLU A 125 -38.24 -3.76 8.16
C GLU A 125 -36.74 -3.44 8.03
N SER A 126 -35.87 -4.44 8.20
CA SER A 126 -34.44 -4.27 8.01
C SER A 126 -34.08 -4.06 6.54
N ILE A 127 -34.73 -4.78 5.62
CA ILE A 127 -34.53 -4.63 4.18
C ILE A 127 -34.90 -3.21 3.73
N ASP A 128 -36.06 -2.72 4.16
CA ASP A 128 -36.56 -1.39 3.80
C ASP A 128 -35.63 -0.31 4.35
N LYS A 129 -35.30 -0.38 5.64
CA LYS A 129 -34.36 0.56 6.28
C LYS A 129 -32.99 0.61 5.58
N ILE A 130 -32.44 -0.55 5.21
CA ILE A 130 -31.18 -0.63 4.47
C ILE A 130 -31.33 0.01 3.09
N LYS A 131 -32.37 -0.36 2.32
CA LYS A 131 -32.59 0.14 0.96
C LYS A 131 -32.83 1.64 0.93
N ASP A 132 -33.63 2.17 1.85
CA ASP A 132 -33.91 3.60 1.95
C ASP A 132 -32.63 4.39 2.24
N THR A 133 -31.80 3.88 3.16
CA THR A 133 -30.51 4.52 3.50
C THR A 133 -29.52 4.45 2.33
N LEU A 134 -29.42 3.30 1.65
CA LEU A 134 -28.60 3.17 0.44
C LEU A 134 -29.08 4.13 -0.66
N ARG A 135 -30.40 4.21 -0.88
CA ARG A 135 -31.03 5.06 -1.91
C ARG A 135 -30.74 6.52 -1.66
N LYS A 136 -30.92 6.98 -0.41
CA LYS A 136 -30.60 8.35 0.03
C LYS A 136 -29.20 8.78 -0.40
N TRP A 137 -28.18 7.99 -0.06
CA TRP A 137 -26.79 8.35 -0.34
C TRP A 137 -26.39 8.13 -1.80
N HIS A 138 -26.96 7.12 -2.45
CA HIS A 138 -26.80 6.96 -3.89
C HIS A 138 -27.31 8.20 -4.63
N ASP A 139 -28.52 8.65 -4.37
CA ASP A 139 -29.12 9.77 -5.11
C ASP A 139 -28.40 11.09 -4.83
N ALA A 140 -27.89 11.26 -3.61
CA ALA A 140 -27.14 12.45 -3.23
C ALA A 140 -25.75 12.53 -3.88
N HIS A 141 -25.03 11.42 -4.06
CA HIS A 141 -23.62 11.44 -4.49
C HIS A 141 -23.34 10.77 -5.84
N PHE A 142 -24.19 9.83 -6.24
CA PHE A 142 -23.96 8.93 -7.36
C PHE A 142 -25.22 8.77 -8.25
N PRO A 143 -25.91 9.86 -8.64
CA PRO A 143 -27.17 9.76 -9.38
C PRO A 143 -27.04 9.10 -10.76
N GLN A 144 -25.82 9.00 -11.30
CA GLN A 144 -25.52 8.34 -12.58
C GLN A 144 -25.17 6.85 -12.43
N GLY A 145 -25.05 6.35 -11.20
CA GLY A 145 -24.73 4.95 -10.92
C GLY A 145 -25.93 4.01 -11.06
N ASP A 146 -25.65 2.71 -11.22
CA ASP A 146 -26.68 1.68 -11.18
C ASP A 146 -26.97 1.24 -9.74
N PHE A 147 -28.12 1.68 -9.21
CA PHE A 147 -28.56 1.33 -7.87
C PHE A 147 -28.80 -0.17 -7.67
N SER A 148 -29.11 -0.93 -8.73
CA SER A 148 -29.34 -2.38 -8.58
C SER A 148 -28.07 -3.05 -8.01
N LEU A 149 -26.89 -2.60 -8.45
CA LEU A 149 -25.59 -3.07 -8.00
C LEU A 149 -25.29 -2.76 -6.52
N TRP A 150 -25.96 -1.76 -5.93
CA TRP A 150 -25.84 -1.47 -4.50
C TRP A 150 -26.51 -2.52 -3.62
N THR A 151 -27.46 -3.28 -4.16
CA THR A 151 -28.20 -4.33 -3.42
C THR A 151 -27.89 -5.74 -3.91
N ASP A 152 -27.56 -5.89 -5.19
CA ASP A 152 -27.21 -7.16 -5.83
C ASP A 152 -25.96 -6.99 -6.70
N GLY A 153 -24.80 -7.34 -6.16
CA GLY A 153 -23.51 -7.33 -6.88
C GLY A 153 -22.37 -6.80 -6.02
N HIS A 154 -22.55 -5.61 -5.44
CA HIS A 154 -21.52 -4.89 -4.68
C HIS A 154 -22.05 -4.36 -3.34
N TYR A 155 -22.97 -5.09 -2.70
CA TYR A 155 -23.63 -4.67 -1.46
C TYR A 155 -22.64 -4.33 -0.32
N GLN A 156 -21.52 -5.05 -0.21
CA GLN A 156 -20.49 -4.73 0.79
C GLN A 156 -19.90 -3.34 0.57
N LEU A 157 -19.44 -3.02 -0.65
CA LEU A 157 -18.92 -1.69 -0.97
C LEU A 157 -19.98 -0.60 -0.74
N ALA A 158 -21.24 -0.89 -1.13
CA ALA A 158 -22.36 0.04 -0.98
C ALA A 158 -22.60 0.41 0.49
N ASN A 159 -22.63 -0.60 1.36
CA ASN A 159 -22.83 -0.36 2.79
C ASN A 159 -21.64 0.35 3.44
N ARG A 160 -20.39 0.13 3.00
CA ARG A 160 -19.23 0.87 3.50
C ARG A 160 -19.26 2.34 3.11
N LEU A 161 -19.68 2.65 1.88
CA LEU A 161 -19.87 4.04 1.44
C LEU A 161 -20.98 4.75 2.23
N VAL A 162 -22.10 4.08 2.49
CA VAL A 162 -23.16 4.65 3.35
C VAL A 162 -22.64 4.93 4.76
N PHE A 163 -21.92 3.98 5.36
CA PHE A 163 -21.36 4.21 6.69
C PHE A 163 -20.36 5.36 6.69
N LEU A 164 -19.50 5.48 5.67
CA LEU A 164 -18.62 6.64 5.54
C LEU A 164 -19.42 7.95 5.61
N TYR A 165 -20.47 8.10 4.81
CA TYR A 165 -21.22 9.36 4.74
C TYR A 165 -22.08 9.64 5.99
N GLU A 166 -22.73 8.63 6.57
CA GLU A 166 -23.46 8.79 7.83
C GLU A 166 -22.51 9.15 8.97
N MET A 167 -21.37 8.48 9.08
CA MET A 167 -20.38 8.78 10.12
C MET A 167 -19.79 10.18 9.94
N ARG A 168 -19.47 10.60 8.71
CA ARG A 168 -19.05 11.98 8.46
C ARG A 168 -20.12 12.99 8.89
N THR A 169 -21.37 12.74 8.55
CA THR A 169 -22.49 13.65 8.86
C THR A 169 -22.74 13.77 10.37
N ARG A 170 -22.63 12.67 11.11
CA ARG A 170 -23.00 12.60 12.53
C ARG A 170 -21.83 12.85 13.47
N CYS A 171 -20.62 12.51 13.04
CA CYS A 171 -19.44 12.48 13.92
C CYS A 171 -18.44 13.59 13.63
N VAL A 172 -18.48 14.25 12.47
CA VAL A 172 -17.57 15.35 12.15
C VAL A 172 -18.24 16.70 12.44
N PRO A 173 -17.57 17.64 13.13
CA PRO A 173 -16.29 17.51 13.82
C PRO A 173 -16.41 17.01 15.28
N HIS A 174 -17.61 16.66 15.74
CA HIS A 174 -17.92 16.47 17.17
C HIS A 174 -17.17 15.33 17.86
N HIS A 175 -16.95 14.21 17.17
CA HIS A 175 -16.22 13.04 17.68
C HIS A 175 -14.85 12.89 17.01
N PHE A 176 -14.76 13.21 15.72
CA PHE A 176 -13.52 13.12 14.94
C PHE A 176 -13.35 14.34 14.04
N PRO A 177 -12.10 14.79 13.80
CA PRO A 177 -11.82 15.83 12.81
C PRO A 177 -12.23 15.44 11.39
N ASP A 178 -12.05 14.16 11.03
CA ASP A 178 -12.61 13.58 9.81
C ASP A 178 -12.85 12.06 9.95
N VAL A 179 -13.59 11.49 8.99
CA VAL A 179 -13.79 10.05 8.85
C VAL A 179 -13.47 9.61 7.43
N HIS A 180 -12.68 8.54 7.31
CA HIS A 180 -12.22 7.96 6.05
C HIS A 180 -12.56 6.47 5.94
N LEU A 181 -12.92 6.06 4.71
CA LEU A 181 -13.01 4.66 4.31
C LEU A 181 -11.71 4.24 3.64
N VAL A 182 -11.06 3.21 4.12
CA VAL A 182 -9.87 2.62 3.49
C VAL A 182 -10.28 1.32 2.81
N LEU A 183 -10.23 1.31 1.48
CA LEU A 183 -10.34 0.11 0.67
C LEU A 183 -8.93 -0.45 0.49
N LEU A 184 -8.53 -1.37 1.37
CA LEU A 184 -7.20 -1.96 1.39
C LEU A 184 -7.19 -3.23 0.53
N ASN A 185 -6.38 -3.23 -0.51
CA ASN A 185 -6.27 -4.38 -1.40
C ASN A 185 -4.91 -5.01 -1.26
N ILE A 186 -4.90 -6.29 -0.90
CA ILE A 186 -3.68 -7.08 -0.82
C ILE A 186 -3.34 -7.56 -2.23
N ALA A 187 -2.18 -7.14 -2.72
CA ALA A 187 -1.65 -7.56 -4.01
C ALA A 187 -0.55 -8.61 -3.81
N GLY A 188 -0.49 -9.60 -4.71
CA GLY A 188 0.55 -10.62 -4.68
C GLY A 188 0.46 -11.61 -3.51
N ASP A 189 -0.70 -11.77 -2.86
CA ASP A 189 -0.83 -12.64 -1.69
C ASP A 189 -0.45 -14.11 -2.00
N PRO A 190 0.70 -14.63 -1.50
CA PRO A 190 1.12 -16.00 -1.77
C PRO A 190 0.21 -17.04 -1.08
N THR A 191 -0.53 -16.64 -0.04
CA THR A 191 -1.43 -17.54 0.69
C THR A 191 -2.65 -17.93 -0.14
N MET A 192 -3.04 -17.11 -1.12
CA MET A 192 -4.14 -17.41 -2.04
C MET A 192 -3.83 -18.58 -2.96
N GLU A 193 -2.57 -18.74 -3.37
CA GLU A 193 -2.13 -19.90 -4.13
C GLU A 193 -1.98 -21.12 -3.22
N ALA A 194 -1.36 -20.96 -2.05
CA ALA A 194 -1.12 -22.04 -1.10
C ALA A 194 -2.42 -22.67 -0.55
N HIS A 195 -3.45 -21.86 -0.35
CA HIS A 195 -4.75 -22.29 0.17
C HIS A 195 -5.87 -22.25 -0.88
N ARG A 196 -5.52 -22.32 -2.18
CA ARG A 196 -6.46 -22.19 -3.31
C ARG A 196 -7.69 -23.08 -3.21
N ALA A 197 -7.53 -24.30 -2.69
CA ALA A 197 -8.63 -25.25 -2.54
C ALA A 197 -9.70 -24.78 -1.54
N GLU A 198 -9.30 -24.01 -0.52
CA GLU A 198 -10.20 -23.54 0.55
C GLU A 198 -10.78 -22.15 0.25
N TYR A 199 -9.99 -21.25 -0.33
CA TYR A 199 -10.42 -19.85 -0.56
C TYR A 199 -10.93 -19.60 -1.99
N HIS A 200 -10.75 -20.55 -2.91
CA HIS A 200 -11.14 -20.45 -4.32
C HIS A 200 -10.62 -19.18 -5.03
N GLY A 201 -9.59 -18.55 -4.47
CA GLY A 201 -8.99 -17.31 -4.90
C GLY A 201 -7.74 -17.54 -5.75
N TYR A 202 -7.39 -16.52 -6.52
CA TYR A 202 -6.09 -16.38 -7.17
C TYR A 202 -5.44 -15.13 -6.62
N LYS A 203 -4.10 -15.10 -6.54
CA LYS A 203 -3.41 -13.86 -6.22
C LYS A 203 -3.82 -12.78 -7.21
N THR A 204 -4.15 -11.61 -6.69
CA THR A 204 -4.55 -10.46 -7.51
C THR A 204 -3.37 -9.50 -7.58
N THR A 205 -3.05 -8.99 -8.77
CA THR A 205 -1.99 -7.99 -8.96
C THR A 205 -2.52 -6.60 -8.64
N GLN A 206 -1.63 -5.63 -8.43
CA GLN A 206 -2.03 -4.23 -8.26
C GLN A 206 -2.84 -3.71 -9.47
N GLU A 207 -2.43 -4.07 -10.68
CA GLU A 207 -3.16 -3.72 -11.91
C GLU A 207 -4.55 -4.37 -11.93
N GLY A 208 -4.62 -5.65 -11.55
CA GLY A 208 -5.89 -6.35 -11.39
C GLY A 208 -6.83 -5.65 -10.39
N TRP A 209 -6.33 -5.09 -9.30
CA TRP A 209 -7.18 -4.31 -8.41
C TRP A 209 -7.62 -2.97 -9.00
N LYS A 210 -6.71 -2.26 -9.70
CA LYS A 210 -7.05 -0.99 -10.37
C LYS A 210 -8.15 -1.17 -11.41
N ASP A 211 -8.04 -2.19 -12.25
CA ASP A 211 -9.05 -2.51 -13.26
C ASP A 211 -10.41 -2.81 -12.62
N TYR A 212 -10.39 -3.60 -11.53
CA TYR A 212 -11.60 -3.95 -10.79
C TYR A 212 -12.33 -2.71 -10.26
N TYR A 213 -11.64 -1.83 -9.53
CA TYR A 213 -12.31 -0.64 -8.97
C TYR A 213 -12.69 0.39 -10.04
N SER A 214 -11.90 0.52 -11.11
CA SER A 214 -12.27 1.38 -12.24
C SER A 214 -13.60 0.95 -12.84
N ASP A 215 -13.77 -0.36 -13.11
CA ASP A 215 -15.00 -0.93 -13.65
C ASP A 215 -16.17 -0.84 -12.66
N VAL A 216 -15.94 -1.22 -11.39
CA VAL A 216 -16.97 -1.20 -10.35
C VAL A 216 -17.44 0.22 -10.08
N PHE A 217 -16.55 1.19 -9.90
CA PHE A 217 -16.96 2.58 -9.68
C PHE A 217 -17.71 3.12 -10.89
N GLN A 218 -17.24 2.86 -12.11
CA GLN A 218 -17.92 3.34 -13.31
C GLN A 218 -19.35 2.79 -13.41
N LYS A 219 -19.57 1.49 -13.13
CA LYS A 219 -20.89 0.86 -13.21
C LYS A 219 -21.78 1.20 -12.02
N MET A 220 -21.27 1.03 -10.80
CA MET A 220 -22.03 1.15 -9.56
C MET A 220 -22.25 2.60 -9.14
N LEU A 221 -21.29 3.49 -9.41
CA LEU A 221 -21.30 4.88 -8.94
C LEU A 221 -21.49 5.89 -10.07
N GLY A 222 -21.37 5.44 -11.33
CA GLY A 222 -21.49 6.31 -12.51
C GLY A 222 -20.23 7.15 -12.78
N THR A 223 -19.13 6.88 -12.08
CA THR A 223 -17.86 7.62 -12.17
C THR A 223 -16.69 6.68 -11.93
N PRO A 224 -15.55 6.82 -12.63
CA PRO A 224 -14.35 6.06 -12.33
C PRO A 224 -13.51 6.71 -11.21
N GLN A 225 -13.92 7.87 -10.69
CA GLN A 225 -13.22 8.55 -9.61
C GLN A 225 -13.43 7.84 -8.26
N ILE A 226 -12.39 7.85 -7.43
CA ILE A 226 -12.46 7.37 -6.06
C ILE A 226 -13.46 8.25 -5.28
N PRO A 227 -14.44 7.67 -4.58
CA PRO A 227 -15.40 8.43 -3.78
C PRO A 227 -14.75 9.37 -2.77
N HIS A 228 -15.35 10.55 -2.56
CA HIS A 228 -14.87 11.51 -1.58
C HIS A 228 -14.84 10.89 -0.17
N GLY A 229 -13.73 11.08 0.54
CA GLY A 229 -13.51 10.49 1.87
C GLY A 229 -13.01 9.03 1.82
N THR A 230 -12.86 8.42 0.65
CA THR A 230 -12.30 7.08 0.48
C THR A 230 -10.80 7.15 0.12
N ARG A 231 -10.02 6.19 0.64
CA ARG A 231 -8.63 5.91 0.28
C ARG A 231 -8.56 4.52 -0.33
N LEU A 232 -8.12 4.42 -1.57
CA LEU A 232 -7.93 3.15 -2.26
C LEU A 232 -6.44 2.78 -2.17
N LEU A 233 -6.09 1.80 -1.33
CA LEU A 233 -4.71 1.42 -1.08
C LEU A 233 -4.40 0.05 -1.72
N GLN A 234 -3.19 -0.08 -2.26
CA GLN A 234 -2.67 -1.31 -2.86
C GLN A 234 -1.41 -1.74 -2.09
N LEU A 235 -1.53 -2.81 -1.30
CA LEU A 235 -0.44 -3.31 -0.48
C LEU A 235 0.13 -4.59 -1.11
N ASP A 236 1.27 -4.46 -1.78
CA ASP A 236 1.95 -5.59 -2.42
C ASP A 236 2.81 -6.36 -1.41
N VAL A 237 2.23 -7.44 -0.87
CA VAL A 237 2.87 -8.22 0.19
C VAL A 237 4.00 -9.09 -0.32
N GLU A 238 3.98 -9.45 -1.60
CA GLU A 238 5.06 -10.20 -2.25
C GLU A 238 6.30 -9.31 -2.41
N LEU A 239 6.11 -8.07 -2.89
CA LEU A 239 7.19 -7.08 -2.94
C LEU A 239 7.77 -6.80 -1.56
N MET A 240 6.93 -6.63 -0.53
CA MET A 240 7.41 -6.40 0.85
C MET A 240 8.21 -7.58 1.38
N ALA A 241 7.80 -8.81 1.10
CA ALA A 241 8.53 -10.01 1.51
C ALA A 241 9.90 -10.12 0.82
N ARG A 242 9.96 -9.86 -0.50
CA ARG A 242 11.21 -9.84 -1.27
C ARG A 242 12.16 -8.76 -0.75
N TYR A 243 11.64 -7.56 -0.52
CA TYR A 243 12.40 -6.45 0.03
C TYR A 243 12.95 -6.75 1.44
N GLN A 244 12.12 -7.30 2.33
CA GLN A 244 12.58 -7.68 3.67
C GLN A 244 13.69 -8.73 3.61
N LYS A 245 13.55 -9.74 2.75
CA LYS A 245 14.57 -10.77 2.55
C LYS A 245 15.91 -10.18 2.13
N LEU A 246 15.91 -9.17 1.25
CA LEU A 246 17.14 -8.47 0.85
C LEU A 246 17.72 -7.68 2.02
N LYS A 247 16.90 -6.93 2.79
CA LYS A 247 17.37 -6.22 3.99
C LYS A 247 18.04 -7.16 5.00
N ASP A 248 17.50 -8.36 5.17
CA ASP A 248 18.02 -9.37 6.10
C ASP A 248 19.39 -9.95 5.67
N MET A 249 19.79 -9.80 4.40
CA MET A 249 21.12 -10.19 3.93
C MET A 249 22.23 -9.24 4.40
N VAL A 250 21.88 -8.03 4.86
CA VAL A 250 22.85 -7.08 5.43
C VAL A 250 23.08 -7.42 6.90
N THR A 251 24.18 -8.13 7.16
CA THR A 251 24.44 -8.73 8.48
C THR A 251 25.60 -8.07 9.22
N LYS A 252 26.68 -7.69 8.50
CA LYS A 252 27.89 -7.13 9.11
C LYS A 252 27.67 -5.68 9.55
N ARG A 253 27.01 -4.89 8.70
CA ARG A 253 26.69 -3.46 8.94
C ARG A 253 25.22 -3.25 9.29
N ARG A 254 24.61 -4.23 9.96
CA ARG A 254 23.16 -4.30 10.20
C ARG A 254 22.62 -3.09 10.94
N ARG A 255 23.34 -2.57 11.94
CA ARG A 255 22.85 -1.48 12.80
C ARG A 255 22.76 -0.17 12.03
N GLU A 256 23.83 0.19 11.34
CA GLU A 256 23.94 1.39 10.50
C GLU A 256 22.95 1.29 9.34
N PHE A 257 22.85 0.11 8.70
CA PHE A 257 21.90 -0.12 7.63
C PHE A 257 20.46 0.03 8.11
N ALA A 258 20.09 -0.59 9.24
CA ALA A 258 18.76 -0.43 9.81
C ALA A 258 18.42 1.04 10.10
N ALA A 259 19.38 1.81 10.64
CA ALA A 259 19.17 3.24 10.88
C ALA A 259 18.97 4.04 9.57
N LEU A 260 19.72 3.72 8.51
CA LEU A 260 19.50 4.31 7.19
C LEU A 260 18.13 3.94 6.63
N MET A 261 17.75 2.67 6.67
CA MET A 261 16.47 2.18 6.17
C MET A 261 15.31 2.84 6.92
N ASP A 262 15.41 2.95 8.24
CA ASP A 262 14.43 3.65 9.08
C ASP A 262 14.28 5.11 8.66
N PHE A 263 15.39 5.81 8.38
CA PHE A 263 15.39 7.18 7.91
C PHE A 263 14.71 7.32 6.54
N ILE A 264 15.14 6.57 5.52
CA ILE A 264 14.63 6.73 4.16
C ILE A 264 13.19 6.27 4.01
N GLU A 265 12.78 5.21 4.70
CA GLU A 265 11.42 4.65 4.63
C GLU A 265 10.39 5.56 5.29
N GLN A 266 10.77 6.31 6.33
CA GLN A 266 9.85 7.16 7.09
C GLN A 266 9.86 8.61 6.63
N GLN A 267 11.02 9.13 6.23
CA GLN A 267 11.16 10.58 5.98
C GLN A 267 11.11 10.93 4.50
N THR A 268 11.35 9.98 3.59
CA THR A 268 11.37 10.22 2.14
C THR A 268 10.27 9.44 1.42
N ALA A 269 10.11 9.65 0.12
CA ALA A 269 9.14 8.89 -0.68
C ALA A 269 9.69 7.54 -1.19
N TYR A 270 10.74 6.98 -0.59
CA TYR A 270 11.42 5.78 -1.11
C TYR A 270 10.45 4.59 -1.33
N LEU A 271 9.49 4.41 -0.43
CA LEU A 271 8.52 3.33 -0.52
C LEU A 271 7.45 3.55 -1.60
N THR A 272 7.06 4.79 -1.88
CA THR A 272 5.88 5.10 -2.71
C THR A 272 6.21 5.74 -4.05
N ALA A 273 7.44 6.25 -4.24
CA ALA A 273 7.86 6.93 -5.45
C ALA A 273 7.81 6.00 -6.68
N PRO A 274 7.47 6.55 -7.87
CA PRO A 274 7.66 5.84 -9.12
C PRO A 274 9.15 5.72 -9.47
N ALA A 275 9.51 4.73 -10.29
CA ALA A 275 10.89 4.61 -10.80
C ALA A 275 11.20 5.69 -11.85
N SER A 276 10.16 6.20 -12.53
CA SER A 276 10.27 7.20 -13.58
C SER A 276 8.94 7.95 -13.78
N THR A 277 8.97 9.08 -14.49
CA THR A 277 7.74 9.81 -14.85
C THR A 277 7.07 9.29 -16.13
N ARG A 278 7.73 8.44 -16.92
CA ARG A 278 7.27 8.08 -18.28
C ARG A 278 7.82 6.76 -18.84
N TYR A 279 8.70 6.08 -18.11
CA TYR A 279 9.33 4.84 -18.56
C TYR A 279 8.83 3.66 -17.70
N HIS A 280 9.64 2.62 -17.52
CA HIS A 280 9.34 1.47 -16.69
C HIS A 280 8.92 1.89 -15.28
N LEU A 281 8.01 1.10 -14.70
CA LEU A 281 7.47 1.25 -13.35
C LEU A 281 7.06 2.70 -13.00
N CYS A 282 6.41 3.39 -13.95
CA CYS A 282 5.75 4.68 -13.75
C CYS A 282 4.43 4.51 -12.96
N LYS A 283 4.53 3.91 -11.77
CA LYS A 283 3.43 3.60 -10.86
C LYS A 283 3.89 3.78 -9.41
N GLU A 284 2.93 3.88 -8.49
CA GLU A 284 3.20 3.92 -7.06
C GLU A 284 4.03 2.68 -6.64
N CYS A 285 5.01 2.88 -5.76
CA CYS A 285 6.01 1.87 -5.34
C CYS A 285 6.97 1.40 -6.44
N GLY A 286 6.98 2.03 -7.62
CA GLY A 286 7.80 1.61 -8.75
C GLY A 286 9.30 1.68 -8.49
N LEU A 287 9.76 2.68 -7.73
CA LEU A 287 11.18 2.80 -7.35
C LEU A 287 11.63 1.61 -6.50
N LEU A 288 10.83 1.24 -5.50
CA LEU A 288 11.13 0.12 -4.62
C LEU A 288 11.13 -1.22 -5.38
N GLU A 289 10.13 -1.44 -6.23
CA GLU A 289 10.07 -2.63 -7.09
C GLU A 289 11.30 -2.73 -7.99
N HIS A 290 11.72 -1.61 -8.58
CA HIS A 290 12.92 -1.52 -9.38
C HIS A 290 14.17 -1.91 -8.58
N SER A 291 14.41 -1.24 -7.45
CA SER A 291 15.54 -1.53 -6.57
C SER A 291 15.62 -3.00 -6.13
N VAL A 292 14.46 -3.62 -5.84
CA VAL A 292 14.38 -5.05 -5.49
C VAL A 292 14.72 -5.95 -6.68
N ASN A 293 14.20 -5.64 -7.88
CA ASN A 293 14.51 -6.39 -9.10
C ASN A 293 16.01 -6.30 -9.44
N VAL A 294 16.60 -5.11 -9.33
CA VAL A 294 18.04 -4.89 -9.52
C VAL A 294 18.85 -5.74 -8.54
N ALA A 295 18.50 -5.73 -7.25
CA ALA A 295 19.23 -6.51 -6.24
C ALA A 295 19.17 -8.02 -6.51
N GLU A 296 17.99 -8.55 -6.83
CA GLU A 296 17.83 -9.98 -7.15
C GLU A 296 18.56 -10.38 -8.43
N THR A 297 18.52 -9.54 -9.47
CA THR A 297 19.27 -9.75 -10.72
C THR A 297 20.77 -9.68 -10.48
N MET A 298 21.24 -8.68 -9.73
CA MET A 298 22.65 -8.49 -9.38
C MET A 298 23.20 -9.68 -8.60
N LEU A 299 22.44 -10.24 -7.65
CA LEU A 299 22.84 -11.43 -6.90
C LEU A 299 22.98 -12.67 -7.80
N LYS A 300 22.09 -12.86 -8.79
CA LYS A 300 22.17 -13.95 -9.78
C LYS A 300 23.40 -13.79 -10.69
N MET A 301 23.67 -12.58 -11.16
CA MET A 301 24.86 -12.28 -11.95
C MET A 301 26.12 -12.50 -11.12
N ARG A 302 26.18 -11.94 -9.90
CA ARG A 302 27.27 -12.12 -8.93
C ARG A 302 27.64 -13.58 -8.78
N ALA A 303 26.65 -14.45 -8.50
CA ALA A 303 26.89 -15.88 -8.27
C ALA A 303 27.52 -16.58 -9.48
N THR A 304 27.33 -16.03 -10.68
CA THR A 304 27.80 -16.63 -11.93
C THR A 304 29.18 -16.10 -12.34
N ILE A 305 29.39 -14.78 -12.29
CA ILE A 305 30.54 -14.13 -12.92
C ILE A 305 31.49 -13.42 -11.95
N ALA A 306 31.07 -13.17 -10.72
CA ALA A 306 31.87 -12.47 -9.71
C ALA A 306 31.60 -12.98 -8.28
N PRO A 307 31.68 -14.30 -8.02
CA PRO A 307 31.32 -14.89 -6.73
C PRO A 307 32.21 -14.43 -5.57
N GLU A 308 33.34 -13.78 -5.83
CA GLU A 308 34.19 -13.14 -4.83
C GLU A 308 33.59 -11.85 -4.25
N LEU A 309 32.69 -11.18 -4.96
CA LEU A 309 32.05 -9.95 -4.47
C LEU A 309 31.14 -10.26 -3.28
N SER A 310 31.09 -9.32 -2.34
CA SER A 310 30.22 -9.40 -1.16
C SER A 310 28.75 -9.33 -1.58
N GLU A 311 27.94 -10.32 -1.17
CA GLU A 311 26.48 -10.28 -1.34
C GLU A 311 25.88 -9.06 -0.63
N GLU A 312 26.38 -8.74 0.56
CA GLU A 312 25.95 -7.58 1.33
C GLU A 312 26.19 -6.27 0.56
N SER A 313 27.36 -6.10 -0.07
CA SER A 313 27.65 -4.90 -0.87
C SER A 313 26.78 -4.82 -2.11
N CYS A 314 26.52 -5.95 -2.78
CA CYS A 314 25.60 -6.01 -3.92
C CYS A 314 24.19 -5.57 -3.53
N VAL A 315 23.67 -6.06 -2.40
CA VAL A 315 22.36 -5.68 -1.89
C VAL A 315 22.30 -4.19 -1.55
N ILE A 316 23.30 -3.66 -0.85
CA ILE A 316 23.34 -2.25 -0.45
C ILE A 316 23.32 -1.33 -1.67
N VAL A 317 24.22 -1.54 -2.63
CA VAL A 317 24.28 -0.65 -3.80
C VAL A 317 23.05 -0.81 -4.69
N ALA A 318 22.53 -2.03 -4.87
CA ALA A 318 21.33 -2.24 -5.66
C ALA A 318 20.07 -1.63 -5.05
N LEU A 319 19.91 -1.69 -3.72
CA LEU A 319 18.75 -1.07 -3.07
C LEU A 319 18.82 0.47 -3.07
N LEU A 320 20.02 1.05 -3.12
CA LEU A 320 20.26 2.47 -2.85
C LEU A 320 20.76 3.30 -4.05
N HIS A 321 21.12 2.67 -5.17
CA HIS A 321 21.68 3.37 -6.35
C HIS A 321 20.81 4.56 -6.77
N ASP A 322 19.51 4.33 -6.81
CA ASP A 322 18.49 5.26 -7.26
C ASP A 322 17.77 6.00 -6.11
N LEU A 323 18.27 5.92 -4.87
CA LEU A 323 17.61 6.53 -3.70
C LEU A 323 17.30 8.03 -3.90
N GLY A 324 18.14 8.76 -4.64
CA GLY A 324 17.91 10.16 -4.98
C GLY A 324 16.57 10.44 -5.67
N LYS A 325 15.94 9.44 -6.29
CA LYS A 325 14.58 9.50 -6.86
C LYS A 325 13.48 9.62 -5.80
N ALA A 326 13.74 9.23 -4.55
CA ALA A 326 12.83 9.42 -3.43
C ALA A 326 12.64 10.90 -3.02
N GLY A 327 13.56 11.78 -3.45
CA GLY A 327 13.58 13.19 -3.05
C GLY A 327 14.32 13.40 -1.72
N SER A 328 13.96 14.45 -1.01
CA SER A 328 14.50 14.80 0.32
C SER A 328 13.44 14.59 1.41
N PRO A 329 13.81 14.60 2.70
CA PRO A 329 12.84 14.51 3.78
C PRO A 329 11.65 15.46 3.62
N GLY A 330 10.43 14.91 3.56
CA GLY A 330 9.18 15.65 3.35
C GLY A 330 9.04 16.36 1.98
N LYS A 331 9.97 16.16 1.05
CA LYS A 331 10.00 16.82 -0.27
C LYS A 331 10.29 15.80 -1.37
N PRO A 332 9.26 15.10 -1.88
CA PRO A 332 9.46 14.07 -2.90
C PRO A 332 9.94 14.68 -4.22
N GLN A 333 10.68 13.89 -5.01
CA GLN A 333 11.12 14.29 -6.36
C GLN A 333 9.96 14.28 -7.37
N TYR A 334 9.00 13.39 -7.17
CA TYR A 334 7.85 13.20 -8.05
C TYR A 334 6.55 13.53 -7.31
N LEU A 335 5.62 14.14 -8.04
CA LEU A 335 4.27 14.43 -7.58
C LEU A 335 3.27 13.74 -8.52
N LYS A 336 2.15 13.25 -7.97
CA LYS A 336 1.03 12.78 -8.80
C LYS A 336 0.54 13.93 -9.69
N ASN A 337 0.17 13.60 -10.91
CA ASN A 337 -0.38 14.56 -11.85
C ASN A 337 -1.90 14.55 -11.75
N GLU A 338 -2.46 15.61 -11.16
CA GLU A 338 -3.90 15.75 -10.92
C GLU A 338 -4.61 16.49 -12.05
N GLU A 339 -3.88 16.95 -13.07
CA GLU A 339 -4.47 17.62 -14.23
C GLU A 339 -5.34 16.66 -15.04
N ALA A 340 -6.59 17.08 -15.32
CA ALA A 340 -7.51 16.31 -16.14
C ALA A 340 -6.92 16.07 -17.54
N GLY A 341 -6.81 14.80 -17.95
CA GLY A 341 -6.22 14.43 -19.24
C GLY A 341 -4.69 14.42 -19.28
N ALA A 342 -4.02 14.46 -18.12
CA ALA A 342 -2.57 14.33 -18.02
C ALA A 342 -2.04 13.13 -18.81
N ARG A 343 -1.07 13.37 -19.70
CA ARG A 343 -0.42 12.31 -20.50
C ARG A 343 0.34 11.29 -19.65
N PHE A 344 0.86 11.72 -18.50
CA PHE A 344 1.65 10.89 -17.60
C PHE A 344 1.16 11.08 -16.15
N PRO A 345 1.15 10.00 -15.33
CA PRO A 345 0.59 10.03 -13.98
C PRO A 345 1.46 10.77 -12.97
N TYR A 346 2.72 11.07 -13.30
CA TYR A 346 3.65 11.78 -12.42
C TYR A 346 4.35 12.95 -13.13
N ARG A 347 4.67 13.97 -12.34
CA ARG A 347 5.46 15.14 -12.76
C ARG A 347 6.60 15.40 -11.78
N TRP A 348 7.61 16.12 -12.23
CA TRP A 348 8.71 16.55 -11.36
C TRP A 348 8.26 17.63 -10.38
N ASN A 349 8.75 17.53 -9.14
CA ASN A 349 8.63 18.57 -8.14
C ASN A 349 9.62 19.71 -8.45
N ARG A 350 9.10 20.87 -8.87
CA ARG A 350 9.91 22.04 -9.24
C ARG A 350 10.44 22.82 -8.03
N GLU A 351 9.96 22.51 -6.82
CA GLU A 351 10.39 23.15 -5.58
C GLU A 351 11.58 22.44 -4.92
N LEU A 352 11.89 21.22 -5.38
CA LEU A 352 13.02 20.46 -4.88
C LEU A 352 14.32 20.94 -5.54
N ILE A 353 15.33 21.24 -4.72
CA ILE A 353 16.65 21.64 -5.19
C ILE A 353 17.21 20.54 -6.09
N TYR A 354 17.68 20.95 -7.27
CA TYR A 354 18.28 20.04 -8.22
C TYR A 354 19.60 19.49 -7.69
N LEU A 355 19.65 18.18 -7.57
CA LEU A 355 20.85 17.35 -7.48
C LEU A 355 20.64 16.22 -8.47
N SER A 356 21.70 15.75 -9.13
CA SER A 356 21.61 14.50 -9.88
C SER A 356 21.22 13.36 -8.93
N VAL A 357 20.57 12.32 -9.46
CA VAL A 357 20.11 11.19 -8.64
C VAL A 357 21.26 10.60 -7.81
N PRO A 358 22.44 10.29 -8.37
CA PRO A 358 23.51 9.71 -7.57
C PRO A 358 24.06 10.64 -6.48
N VAL A 359 24.19 11.94 -6.77
CA VAL A 359 24.64 12.93 -5.77
C VAL A 359 23.63 13.02 -4.63
N ARG A 360 22.33 13.01 -4.93
CA ARG A 360 21.30 12.99 -3.88
C ARG A 360 21.32 11.68 -3.11
N SER A 361 21.45 10.53 -3.77
CA SER A 361 21.60 9.22 -3.10
C SER A 361 22.73 9.28 -2.07
N LEU A 362 23.93 9.70 -2.46
CA LEU A 362 25.06 9.81 -1.53
C LEU A 362 24.80 10.78 -0.38
N SER A 363 24.16 11.93 -0.64
CA SER A 363 23.84 12.92 0.40
C SER A 363 22.88 12.39 1.47
N LEU A 364 22.03 11.43 1.11
CA LEU A 364 21.09 10.76 2.03
C LEU A 364 21.75 9.57 2.74
N ILE A 365 22.66 8.86 2.09
CA ILE A 365 23.26 7.62 2.61
C ILE A 365 24.39 7.90 3.60
N LEU A 366 25.38 8.70 3.18
CA LEU A 366 26.64 8.87 3.91
C LEU A 366 26.51 9.40 5.36
N PRO A 367 25.50 10.24 5.72
CA PRO A 367 25.30 10.64 7.11
C PRO A 367 24.90 9.49 8.04
N HIS A 368 24.36 8.39 7.50
CA HIS A 368 23.81 7.27 8.27
C HIS A 368 24.58 5.96 8.08
N PHE A 369 25.24 5.79 6.93
CA PHE A 369 25.85 4.53 6.54
C PHE A 369 27.21 4.75 5.86
N PRO A 370 28.31 4.17 6.39
CA PRO A 370 29.63 4.29 5.78
C PRO A 370 29.74 3.36 4.56
N LEU A 371 29.63 3.95 3.37
CA LEU A 371 29.89 3.26 2.11
C LEU A 371 31.41 3.09 1.89
N THR A 372 31.81 1.98 1.27
CA THR A 372 33.18 1.83 0.75
C THR A 372 33.39 2.66 -0.52
N GLU A 373 34.63 2.89 -0.92
CA GLU A 373 34.94 3.60 -2.18
C GLU A 373 34.37 2.88 -3.40
N GLU A 374 34.40 1.54 -3.42
CA GLU A 374 33.75 0.73 -4.47
C GLU A 374 32.24 0.91 -4.50
N GLU A 375 31.58 0.94 -3.33
CA GLU A 375 30.13 1.15 -3.22
C GLU A 375 29.73 2.57 -3.64
N ILE A 376 30.55 3.58 -3.31
CA ILE A 376 30.39 4.95 -3.79
C ILE A 376 30.51 5.00 -5.31
N GLN A 377 31.56 4.40 -5.88
CA GLN A 377 31.74 4.38 -7.33
C GLN A 377 30.55 3.70 -8.02
N ALA A 378 30.10 2.56 -7.48
CA ALA A 378 28.95 1.83 -8.04
C ALA A 378 27.70 2.72 -8.06
N ILE A 379 27.36 3.40 -6.95
CA ILE A 379 26.18 4.27 -6.89
C ILE A 379 26.32 5.47 -7.83
N VAL A 380 27.49 6.12 -7.87
CA VAL A 380 27.70 7.32 -8.70
C VAL A 380 27.54 7.01 -10.19
N TYR A 381 28.06 5.88 -10.64
CA TYR A 381 28.20 5.57 -12.05
C TYR A 381 27.31 4.41 -12.53
N HIS A 382 26.27 4.03 -11.78
CA HIS A 382 25.40 2.88 -12.11
C HIS A 382 24.71 3.01 -13.47
N ASP A 383 24.33 4.22 -13.89
CA ASP A 383 23.75 4.48 -15.21
C ASP A 383 24.74 4.19 -16.37
N GLY A 384 26.03 3.99 -16.06
CA GLY A 384 27.04 3.65 -17.05
C GLY A 384 27.57 4.84 -17.85
N GLN A 385 28.51 4.54 -18.73
CA GLN A 385 29.39 5.50 -19.42
C GLN A 385 28.71 6.15 -20.63
N TYR A 386 27.49 5.75 -20.99
CA TYR A 386 26.72 6.45 -22.01
C TYR A 386 26.07 7.73 -21.46
N VAL A 387 26.07 7.90 -20.14
CA VAL A 387 25.74 9.17 -19.47
C VAL A 387 26.97 10.08 -19.49
N PRO A 388 26.88 11.31 -20.06
CA PRO A 388 28.02 12.22 -20.18
C PRO A 388 28.77 12.48 -18.87
N GLU A 389 28.05 12.58 -17.76
CA GLU A 389 28.60 12.80 -16.42
C GLU A 389 29.46 11.63 -15.93
N ASN A 390 29.26 10.44 -16.49
CA ASN A 390 29.94 9.21 -16.10
C ASN A 390 31.17 8.91 -16.98
N HIS A 391 31.47 9.69 -18.02
CA HIS A 391 32.61 9.44 -18.91
C HIS A 391 33.96 9.31 -18.18
N ALA A 392 34.12 9.97 -17.03
CA ALA A 392 35.36 9.95 -16.25
C ALA A 392 35.71 8.57 -15.64
N VAL A 393 34.72 7.68 -15.48
CA VAL A 393 34.94 6.31 -14.96
C VAL A 393 35.26 5.30 -16.05
N ALA A 394 35.22 5.69 -17.33
CA ALA A 394 35.43 4.77 -18.44
C ALA A 394 36.77 4.01 -18.33
N ALA A 395 36.70 2.68 -18.38
CA ALA A 395 37.83 1.76 -18.18
C ALA A 395 38.49 1.83 -16.78
N ARG A 396 37.78 2.38 -15.79
CA ARG A 396 38.16 2.48 -14.37
C ARG A 396 37.04 1.97 -13.46
N GLU A 397 36.07 1.27 -14.03
CA GLU A 397 34.97 0.68 -13.31
C GLU A 397 35.46 -0.51 -12.49
N GLU A 398 35.12 -0.48 -11.21
CA GLU A 398 35.25 -1.64 -10.35
C GLU A 398 34.20 -2.69 -10.71
N LYS A 399 34.49 -3.94 -10.35
CA LYS A 399 33.59 -5.08 -10.65
C LYS A 399 32.17 -4.84 -10.12
N LEU A 400 32.06 -4.21 -8.94
CA LEU A 400 30.78 -3.87 -8.32
C LEU A 400 29.97 -2.87 -9.17
N THR A 401 30.64 -1.85 -9.74
CA THR A 401 30.05 -0.85 -10.63
C THR A 401 29.52 -1.49 -11.90
N LEU A 402 30.33 -2.31 -12.58
CA LEU A 402 29.91 -3.02 -13.79
C LEU A 402 28.71 -3.93 -13.52
N LEU A 403 28.75 -4.67 -12.41
CA LEU A 403 27.70 -5.62 -12.07
C LEU A 403 26.38 -4.91 -11.76
N LEU A 404 26.43 -3.80 -11.02
CA LEU A 404 25.26 -2.97 -10.73
C LEU A 404 24.68 -2.39 -12.02
N GLN A 405 25.53 -1.79 -12.88
CA GLN A 405 25.14 -1.24 -14.17
C GLN A 405 24.43 -2.30 -15.04
N TYR A 406 24.96 -3.52 -15.12
CA TYR A 406 24.32 -4.58 -15.91
C TYR A 406 23.01 -5.06 -15.31
N ALA A 407 22.94 -5.21 -13.98
CA ALA A 407 21.71 -5.62 -13.30
C ALA A 407 20.61 -4.56 -13.41
N ASP A 408 20.97 -3.29 -13.31
CA ASP A 408 20.07 -2.15 -13.47
C ASP A 408 19.49 -2.11 -14.89
N ASN A 409 20.37 -2.08 -15.90
CA ASN A 409 19.95 -2.11 -17.30
C ASN A 409 19.09 -3.33 -17.62
N TRP A 410 19.45 -4.53 -17.13
CA TRP A 410 18.65 -5.73 -17.39
C TRP A 410 17.27 -5.65 -16.75
N SER A 411 17.19 -5.18 -15.50
CA SER A 411 15.91 -5.01 -14.81
C SER A 411 15.03 -3.98 -15.53
N GLY A 412 15.54 -2.77 -15.77
CA GLY A 412 14.78 -1.69 -16.41
C GLY A 412 14.39 -1.96 -17.86
N PHE A 413 15.27 -2.58 -18.66
CA PHE A 413 15.01 -2.82 -20.09
C PHE A 413 14.44 -4.18 -20.43
N VAL A 414 14.57 -5.20 -19.58
CA VAL A 414 14.14 -6.58 -19.89
C VAL A 414 13.07 -7.07 -18.92
N THR A 415 13.30 -6.98 -17.62
CA THR A 415 12.39 -7.51 -16.60
C THR A 415 11.14 -6.65 -16.44
N GLU A 416 11.30 -5.34 -16.48
CA GLU A 416 10.27 -4.35 -16.14
C GLU A 416 9.60 -3.74 -17.38
N LYS A 417 9.73 -4.41 -18.53
CA LYS A 417 9.08 -3.96 -19.76
C LYS A 417 7.58 -3.80 -19.52
N ALA A 418 7.12 -2.58 -19.82
CA ALA A 418 5.73 -2.16 -19.74
C ALA A 418 4.83 -2.88 -20.75
#